data_AF-A0A0P0CPL2-F1
#
_entry.id   AF-A0A0P0CPL2-F1
#
_cell.length_a   1.000
_cell.length_b   1.000
_cell.length_c   1.000
_cell.angle_alpha   90.00
_cell.angle_beta   90.00
_cell.angle_gamma   90.00
#
_symmetry.space_group_name_H-M   'P 1'
#
loop_
_entity.id
_entity.type
_entity.pdbx_description
1 polymer ?
#
loop_
_entity_poly.entity_id
_entity_poly.type
_entity_poly.pdbx_seq_one_letter_code
_entity_poly.pdbx_strand_id
1 'polypeptide(L)'
;MKKTVKQIKLPITLLSYVLLGIFTSCISNKSIATHEPSTESHPKIIFLNYSIKKDSNNSRNIEFIDKKITEGTLKNINSEVLGVNGDLVFLQLDKKSKPLEHLIIKNPLSKSMEYLDESKSFQRKQINLDSIQFSIRLQLNPETKYISINDVNALENQSKSLIKTKIY
;
A
#
# COMPACT_ATOMS: atom_id res chain seq x y z
N MET A 1 -42.74 19.86 -66.16
CA MET A 1 -43.03 18.80 -65.17
C MET A 1 -42.37 19.19 -63.85
N LYS A 2 -43.12 19.74 -62.88
CA LYS A 2 -42.61 20.21 -61.58
C LYS A 2 -42.59 19.04 -60.59
N LYS A 3 -41.45 18.74 -59.97
CA LYS A 3 -41.38 17.92 -58.75
C LYS A 3 -41.02 18.82 -57.58
N THR A 4 -41.99 19.04 -56.69
CA THR A 4 -41.85 19.76 -55.43
C THR A 4 -41.24 18.83 -54.38
N VAL A 5 -40.06 19.18 -53.87
CA VAL A 5 -39.46 18.50 -52.70
C VAL A 5 -40.18 18.99 -51.45
N LYS A 6 -40.83 18.07 -50.74
CA LYS A 6 -41.56 18.33 -49.50
C LYS A 6 -40.56 18.31 -48.34
N GLN A 7 -40.21 19.48 -47.81
CA GLN A 7 -39.37 19.55 -46.61
C GLN A 7 -40.19 19.16 -45.37
N ILE A 8 -39.76 18.09 -44.70
CA ILE A 8 -40.34 17.62 -43.44
C ILE A 8 -39.78 18.49 -42.33
N LYS A 9 -40.60 19.37 -41.75
CA LYS A 9 -40.25 20.17 -40.58
C LYS A 9 -40.44 19.29 -39.34
N LEU A 10 -39.34 18.80 -38.78
CA LEU A 10 -39.35 18.05 -37.52
C LEU A 10 -39.66 19.04 -36.37
N PRO A 11 -40.66 18.78 -35.51
CA PRO A 11 -41.04 19.71 -34.45
C PRO A 11 -39.96 19.76 -33.37
N ILE A 12 -39.47 20.97 -33.07
CA ILE A 12 -38.41 21.28 -32.10
C ILE A 12 -38.75 20.76 -30.68
N THR A 13 -40.03 20.53 -30.38
CA THR A 13 -40.48 19.95 -29.11
C THR A 13 -40.03 18.51 -28.88
N LEU A 14 -39.76 17.74 -29.94
CA LEU A 14 -39.29 16.35 -29.83
C LEU A 14 -37.80 16.27 -29.46
N LEU A 15 -37.02 17.29 -29.83
CA LEU A 15 -35.59 17.38 -29.52
C LEU A 15 -35.34 17.73 -28.04
N SER A 16 -36.29 18.43 -27.41
CA SER A 16 -36.23 18.78 -25.99
C SER A 16 -36.42 17.59 -25.05
N TYR A 17 -37.16 16.56 -25.46
CA TYR A 17 -37.41 15.39 -24.60
C TYR A 17 -36.24 14.40 -24.58
N VAL A 18 -35.43 14.36 -25.65
CA VAL A 18 -34.26 13.47 -25.72
C VAL A 18 -33.10 13.97 -24.86
N LEU A 19 -32.98 15.30 -24.65
CA LEU A 19 -31.88 15.88 -23.87
C LEU A 19 -32.06 15.76 -22.35
N LEU A 20 -33.28 15.48 -21.88
CA LEU A 20 -33.59 15.42 -20.44
C LEU A 20 -33.37 14.03 -19.80
N GLY A 21 -33.05 12.99 -20.60
CA GLY A 21 -32.91 11.60 -20.15
C GLY A 21 -31.51 11.19 -19.67
N ILE A 22 -30.51 12.08 -19.65
CA ILE A 22 -29.09 11.71 -19.45
C ILE A 22 -28.60 11.92 -18.00
N PHE A 23 -29.46 12.34 -17.07
CA PHE A 23 -29.02 12.69 -15.69
C PHE A 23 -29.44 11.73 -14.58
N THR A 24 -29.95 10.54 -14.88
CA THR A 24 -30.24 9.52 -13.85
C THR A 24 -29.19 8.42 -13.83
N SER A 25 -27.95 8.78 -13.50
CA SER A 25 -26.97 7.80 -13.04
C SER A 25 -27.09 7.64 -11.52
N CYS A 26 -27.56 6.46 -11.10
CA CYS A 26 -27.59 6.05 -9.70
C CYS A 26 -26.15 5.92 -9.17
N ILE A 27 -25.75 6.80 -8.26
CA ILE A 27 -24.55 6.62 -7.45
C ILE A 27 -24.87 5.56 -6.38
N SER A 28 -24.26 4.37 -6.48
CA SER A 28 -24.37 3.32 -5.48
C SER A 28 -23.33 3.56 -4.40
N ASN A 29 -23.77 4.05 -3.24
CA ASN A 29 -22.92 4.15 -2.05
C ASN A 29 -22.81 2.76 -1.43
N LYS A 30 -21.75 2.02 -1.77
CA LYS A 30 -21.35 0.85 -0.99
C LYS A 30 -20.86 1.36 0.37
N SER A 31 -21.56 1.03 1.44
CA SER A 31 -21.10 1.31 2.81
C SER A 31 -19.83 0.50 3.07
N ILE A 32 -18.68 1.18 2.97
CA ILE A 32 -17.45 0.71 3.56
C ILE A 32 -17.62 0.91 5.06
N ALA A 33 -17.43 -0.16 5.84
CA ALA A 33 -17.36 -0.07 7.29
C ALA A 33 -16.30 0.97 7.66
N THR A 34 -16.77 2.13 8.11
CA THR A 34 -15.94 3.24 8.58
C THR A 34 -15.30 2.83 9.89
N HIS A 35 -14.01 2.50 9.86
CA HIS A 35 -13.18 2.75 11.02
C HIS A 35 -13.14 4.26 11.18
N GLU A 36 -13.72 4.79 12.27
CA GLU A 36 -13.70 6.21 12.64
C GLU A 36 -12.27 6.76 12.46
N PRO A 37 -12.01 7.65 11.48
CA PRO A 37 -10.72 8.27 11.37
C PRO A 37 -10.61 9.28 12.51
N SER A 38 -9.65 9.08 13.41
CA SER A 38 -9.18 10.15 14.29
C SER A 38 -8.91 11.36 13.40
N THR A 39 -9.66 12.44 13.61
CA THR A 39 -9.67 13.63 12.77
C THR A 39 -8.40 14.44 13.02
N GLU A 40 -7.23 13.89 12.68
CA GLU A 40 -5.98 14.65 12.68
C GLU A 40 -6.05 15.64 11.51
N SER A 41 -6.05 16.94 11.80
CA SER A 41 -6.19 17.99 10.77
C SER A 41 -5.02 18.03 9.79
N HIS A 42 -3.90 17.38 10.13
CA HIS A 42 -2.68 17.27 9.33
C HIS A 42 -2.19 15.81 9.34
N PRO A 43 -2.75 14.94 8.48
CA PRO A 43 -2.29 13.56 8.37
C PRO A 43 -0.80 13.52 8.03
N LYS A 44 -0.08 12.54 8.59
CA LYS A 44 1.36 12.41 8.42
C LYS A 44 1.76 11.12 7.74
N ILE A 45 2.82 11.17 6.96
CA ILE A 45 3.51 10.03 6.37
C ILE A 45 4.84 9.88 7.09
N ILE A 46 5.18 8.64 7.46
CA ILE A 46 6.50 8.32 7.99
C ILE A 46 7.29 7.50 6.95
N PHE A 47 8.52 7.95 6.71
CA PHE A 47 9.55 7.22 6.00
C PHE A 47 10.53 6.66 7.02
N LEU A 48 10.79 5.36 6.95
CA LEU A 48 11.71 4.65 7.84
C LEU A 48 12.76 3.94 7.00
N ASN A 49 14.03 4.10 7.37
CA ASN A 49 15.13 3.39 6.74
C ASN A 49 15.76 2.42 7.73
N TYR A 50 15.97 1.19 7.27
CA TYR A 50 16.54 0.10 8.05
C TYR A 50 17.62 -0.63 7.25
N SER A 51 18.56 -1.27 7.94
CA SER A 51 19.40 -2.32 7.37
C SER A 51 19.02 -3.67 7.97
N ILE A 52 19.00 -4.71 7.15
CA ILE A 52 18.84 -6.09 7.57
C ILE A 52 20.05 -6.90 7.14
N LYS A 53 20.55 -7.76 8.03
CA LYS A 53 21.67 -8.68 7.77
C LYS A 53 21.41 -10.05 8.38
N LYS A 54 21.95 -11.09 7.77
CA LYS A 54 22.04 -12.44 8.34
C LYS A 54 23.34 -12.57 9.13
N ASP A 55 23.29 -13.25 10.26
CA ASP A 55 24.48 -13.70 10.97
C ASP A 55 24.96 -15.07 10.50
N SER A 56 26.04 -15.58 11.09
CA SER A 56 26.61 -16.90 10.78
C SER A 56 25.65 -18.06 11.07
N ASN A 57 24.62 -17.84 11.88
CA ASN A 57 23.58 -18.82 12.23
C ASN A 57 22.32 -18.62 11.38
N ASN A 58 22.39 -17.81 10.30
CA ASN A 58 21.28 -17.43 9.43
C ASN A 58 20.13 -16.70 10.17
N SER A 59 20.38 -16.20 11.38
CA SER A 59 19.45 -15.35 12.11
C SER A 59 19.49 -13.94 11.56
N ARG A 60 18.32 -13.30 11.50
CA ARG A 60 18.17 -11.96 10.95
C ARG A 60 18.32 -10.91 12.04
N ASN A 61 19.13 -9.90 11.77
CA ASN A 61 19.27 -8.71 12.60
C ASN A 61 18.85 -7.49 11.77
N ILE A 62 18.01 -6.64 12.36
CA ILE A 62 17.58 -5.38 11.76
C ILE A 62 18.08 -4.23 12.62
N GLU A 63 18.67 -3.23 11.98
CA GLU A 63 19.14 -2.00 12.59
C GLU A 63 18.39 -0.80 12.01
N PHE A 64 17.95 0.10 12.88
CA PHE A 64 17.33 1.36 12.48
C PHE A 64 18.40 2.34 12.00
N ILE A 65 18.18 2.95 10.84
CA ILE A 65 19.10 3.94 10.26
C ILE A 65 18.58 5.34 10.58
N ASP A 66 17.42 5.72 10.03
CA ASP A 66 16.81 7.01 10.26
C ASP A 66 15.30 7.01 9.97
N LYS A 67 14.67 8.15 10.23
CA LYS A 67 13.27 8.41 9.88
C LYS A 67 13.06 9.84 9.41
N LYS A 68 12.04 10.02 8.57
CA LYS A 68 11.50 11.32 8.19
C LYS A 68 9.98 11.31 8.31
N ILE A 69 9.41 12.32 8.96
CA ILE A 69 7.96 12.51 9.06
C ILE A 69 7.60 13.76 8.25
N THR A 70 6.59 13.64 7.41
CA THR A 70 6.08 14.76 6.60
C THR A 70 4.56 14.77 6.64
N GLU A 71 3.94 15.92 6.38
CA GLU A 71 2.50 15.99 6.17
C GLU A 71 2.12 15.31 4.84
N GLY A 72 0.95 14.67 4.82
CA GLY A 72 0.39 14.02 3.64
C GLY A 72 -0.47 12.80 3.96
N THR A 73 -1.15 12.32 2.92
CA THR A 73 -1.98 11.12 2.99
C THR A 73 -1.53 10.13 1.93
N LEU A 74 -1.35 8.87 2.30
CA LEU A 74 -1.15 7.78 1.34
C LEU A 74 -2.49 7.32 0.78
N LYS A 75 -2.54 7.07 -0.52
CA LYS A 75 -3.69 6.41 -1.14
C LYS A 75 -3.78 4.99 -0.57
N ASN A 76 -4.89 4.68 0.10
CA ASN A 76 -5.07 3.39 0.73
C ASN A 76 -5.24 2.30 -0.33
N ILE A 77 -4.26 1.41 -0.45
CA ILE A 77 -4.32 0.26 -1.34
C ILE A 77 -4.59 -0.94 -0.44
N ASN A 78 -5.87 -1.18 -0.14
CA ASN A 78 -6.30 -2.36 0.61
C ASN A 78 -6.11 -3.59 -0.29
N SER A 79 -4.88 -4.10 -0.35
CA SER A 79 -4.60 -5.44 -0.84
C SER A 79 -4.14 -6.21 0.38
N GLU A 80 -4.99 -7.12 0.87
CA GLU A 80 -4.62 -8.08 1.91
C GLU A 80 -3.51 -8.98 1.34
N VAL A 81 -2.26 -8.54 1.47
CA VAL A 81 -1.12 -9.34 1.08
C VAL A 81 -0.90 -10.37 2.18
N LEU A 82 -1.20 -11.63 1.88
CA LEU A 82 -0.80 -12.74 2.73
C LEU A 82 0.74 -12.81 2.75
N GLY A 83 1.30 -12.67 3.94
CA GLY A 83 2.73 -12.87 4.17
C GLY A 83 3.08 -14.36 4.09
N VAL A 84 4.27 -14.66 3.56
CA VAL A 84 4.84 -16.01 3.61
C VAL A 84 6.07 -16.04 4.50
N ASN A 85 6.55 -17.23 4.86
CA ASN A 85 7.77 -17.36 5.65
C ASN A 85 8.94 -16.59 4.99
N GLY A 86 9.66 -15.81 5.79
CA GLY A 86 10.72 -14.93 5.32
C GLY A 86 10.27 -13.50 5.01
N ASP A 87 8.99 -13.24 4.82
CA ASP A 87 8.47 -11.86 4.79
C ASP A 87 8.56 -11.22 6.18
N LEU A 88 8.43 -9.89 6.24
CA LEU A 88 8.44 -9.11 7.47
C LEU A 88 7.04 -8.55 7.74
N VAL A 89 6.67 -8.48 9.02
CA VAL A 89 5.50 -7.75 9.51
C VAL A 89 5.96 -6.47 10.18
N PHE A 90 5.44 -5.35 9.71
CA PHE A 90 5.58 -4.05 10.35
C PHE A 90 4.34 -3.77 11.19
N LEU A 91 4.54 -3.33 12.43
CA LEU A 91 3.45 -2.98 13.34
C LEU A 91 3.62 -1.54 13.82
N GLN A 92 2.57 -0.73 13.67
CA GLN A 92 2.43 0.52 14.42
C GLN A 92 1.87 0.20 15.79
N LEU A 93 2.56 0.63 16.85
CA LEU A 93 2.19 0.33 18.23
C LEU A 93 1.93 1.61 19.03
N ASP A 94 0.90 1.57 19.86
CA ASP A 94 0.58 2.65 20.79
C ASP A 94 1.58 2.72 21.98
N LYS A 95 1.35 3.65 22.91
CA LYS A 95 2.15 3.81 24.13
C LYS A 95 2.19 2.57 25.03
N LYS A 96 1.17 1.71 24.97
CA LYS A 96 1.06 0.45 25.72
C LYS A 96 1.57 -0.75 24.92
N SER A 97 2.17 -0.52 23.75
CA SER A 97 2.63 -1.54 22.80
C SER A 97 1.50 -2.37 22.17
N LYS A 98 0.27 -1.86 22.16
CA LYS A 98 -0.85 -2.48 21.46
C LYS A 98 -0.75 -2.20 19.95
N PRO A 99 -0.95 -3.20 19.07
CA PRO A 99 -1.01 -2.98 17.63
C PRO A 99 -2.16 -2.06 17.23
N LEU A 100 -1.83 -1.05 16.43
CA LEU A 100 -2.77 -0.09 15.81
C LEU A 100 -3.01 -0.45 14.34
N GLU A 101 -1.93 -0.78 13.63
CA GLU A 101 -1.94 -1.11 12.20
C GLU A 101 -0.78 -2.04 11.88
N HIS A 102 -0.90 -2.81 10.80
CA HIS A 102 0.18 -3.65 10.31
C HIS A 102 0.36 -3.58 8.78
N LEU A 103 1.58 -3.87 8.31
CA LEU A 103 1.91 -4.00 6.90
C LEU A 103 2.83 -5.22 6.70
N ILE A 104 2.54 -6.03 5.68
CA ILE A 104 3.43 -7.10 5.22
C ILE A 104 4.42 -6.55 4.20
N ILE A 105 5.71 -6.88 4.36
CA ILE A 105 6.79 -6.52 3.44
C ILE A 105 7.47 -7.78 2.95
N LYS A 106 7.61 -7.90 1.62
CA LYS A 106 8.31 -9.02 1.01
C LYS A 106 9.76 -9.08 1.46
N ASN A 107 10.25 -10.30 1.66
CA ASN A 107 11.61 -10.56 2.15
C ASN A 107 12.67 -9.66 1.48
N PRO A 108 13.24 -8.66 2.19
CA PRO A 108 14.19 -7.72 1.59
C PRO A 108 15.48 -8.39 1.11
N LEU A 109 15.84 -9.54 1.70
CA LEU A 109 17.04 -10.31 1.39
C LEU A 109 16.86 -11.24 0.17
N SER A 110 15.68 -11.27 -0.44
CA SER A 110 15.38 -12.04 -1.65
C SER A 110 14.87 -11.12 -2.75
N LYS A 111 15.76 -10.69 -3.64
CA LYS A 111 15.42 -9.75 -4.72
C LYS A 111 15.23 -10.47 -6.05
N SER A 112 14.20 -10.07 -6.78
CA SER A 112 14.02 -10.43 -8.18
C SER A 112 14.64 -9.34 -9.04
N MET A 113 15.57 -9.71 -9.93
CA MET A 113 16.22 -8.80 -10.87
C MET A 113 15.98 -9.27 -12.30
N GLU A 114 15.74 -8.31 -13.20
CA GLU A 114 15.64 -8.55 -14.63
C GLU A 114 17.00 -8.30 -15.29
N TYR A 115 17.37 -9.18 -16.21
CA TYR A 115 18.62 -9.09 -16.96
C TYR A 115 18.39 -9.56 -18.40
N LEU A 116 19.25 -9.10 -19.32
CA LEU A 116 19.27 -9.61 -20.69
C LEU A 116 20.19 -10.82 -20.76
N ASP A 117 19.71 -11.91 -21.34
CA ASP A 117 20.55 -13.06 -21.67
C ASP A 117 21.28 -12.86 -23.00
N GLU A 118 22.09 -13.86 -23.39
CA GLU A 118 22.85 -13.84 -24.64
C GLU A 118 21.94 -13.81 -25.89
N SER A 119 20.68 -14.24 -25.76
CA SER A 119 19.68 -14.15 -26.81
C SER A 119 19.01 -12.77 -26.91
N LYS A 120 19.43 -11.81 -26.08
CA LYS A 120 18.81 -10.48 -25.91
C LYS A 120 17.36 -10.55 -25.42
N SER A 121 17.01 -11.62 -24.69
CA SER A 121 15.69 -11.77 -24.07
C SER A 121 15.75 -11.36 -22.61
N PHE A 122 14.69 -10.70 -22.12
CA PHE A 122 14.57 -10.37 -20.70
C PHE A 122 14.28 -11.63 -19.90
N GLN A 123 15.17 -11.92 -18.96
CA GLN A 123 15.04 -13.00 -18.01
C GLN A 123 14.94 -12.43 -16.60
N ARG A 124 14.32 -13.18 -15.70
CA ARG A 124 14.20 -12.84 -14.28
C ARG A 124 14.98 -13.84 -13.45
N LYS A 125 15.86 -13.36 -12.59
CA LYS A 125 16.57 -14.20 -11.62
C LYS A 125 16.32 -13.71 -10.21
N GLN A 126 16.16 -14.66 -9.30
CA GLN A 126 16.11 -14.40 -7.87
C GLN A 126 17.52 -14.46 -7.27
N ILE A 127 17.87 -13.45 -6.49
CA ILE A 127 19.16 -13.30 -5.82
C ILE A 127 18.90 -13.22 -4.32
N ASN A 128 19.56 -14.11 -3.59
CA ASN A 128 19.59 -14.07 -2.13
C ASN A 128 20.78 -13.23 -1.68
N LEU A 129 20.53 -12.32 -0.75
CA LEU A 129 21.50 -11.39 -0.20
C LEU A 129 21.75 -11.71 1.28
N ASP A 130 22.96 -11.44 1.75
CA ASP A 130 23.32 -11.57 3.16
C ASP A 130 23.01 -10.30 3.94
N SER A 131 23.01 -9.14 3.28
CA SER A 131 22.60 -7.87 3.87
C SER A 131 22.01 -6.91 2.84
N ILE A 132 21.15 -6.00 3.30
CA ILE A 132 20.62 -4.91 2.49
C ILE A 132 20.06 -3.76 3.33
N GLN A 133 20.02 -2.56 2.77
CA GLN A 133 19.20 -1.45 3.27
C GLN A 133 17.86 -1.40 2.54
N PHE A 134 16.80 -1.06 3.27
CA PHE A 134 15.45 -0.94 2.72
C PHE A 134 14.67 0.18 3.42
N SER A 135 13.73 0.74 2.67
CA SER A 135 12.94 1.91 3.07
C SER A 135 11.47 1.57 3.06
N ILE A 136 10.73 2.15 4.00
CA ILE A 136 9.30 1.88 4.18
C ILE A 136 8.58 3.20 4.35
N ARG A 137 7.44 3.30 3.68
CA ARG A 137 6.58 4.48 3.71
C ARG A 137 5.19 4.06 4.20
N LEU A 138 4.75 4.63 5.32
CA LEU A 138 3.47 4.30 5.96
C LEU A 138 2.66 5.57 6.20
N GLN A 139 1.33 5.43 6.22
CA GLN A 139 0.47 6.43 6.84
C GLN A 139 0.73 6.34 8.35
N LEU A 140 1.19 7.42 8.97
CA LEU A 140 1.50 7.41 10.40
C LEU A 140 0.19 7.52 11.18
N ASN A 141 -0.10 6.51 12.00
CA ASN A 141 -1.23 6.62 12.93
C ASN A 141 -0.84 7.61 14.06
N PRO A 142 -1.69 8.59 14.41
CA PRO A 142 -1.36 9.63 15.40
C PRO A 142 -1.01 9.08 16.80
N GLU A 143 -1.57 7.92 17.16
CA GLU A 143 -1.35 7.27 18.45
C GLU A 143 -0.04 6.47 18.51
N THR A 144 0.65 6.31 17.38
CA THR A 144 1.88 5.52 17.26
C THR A 144 2.99 6.10 18.12
N LYS A 145 3.58 5.26 18.97
CA LYS A 145 4.80 5.56 19.73
C LYS A 145 5.96 4.68 19.33
N TYR A 146 5.68 3.47 18.85
CA TYR A 146 6.70 2.54 18.42
C TYR A 146 6.36 1.90 17.08
N ILE A 147 7.39 1.54 16.34
CA ILE A 147 7.31 0.63 15.19
C ILE A 147 8.01 -0.66 15.58
N SER A 148 7.37 -1.80 15.38
CA SER A 148 8.00 -3.12 15.51
C SER A 148 8.15 -3.77 14.16
N ILE A 149 9.26 -4.47 13.96
CA ILE A 149 9.47 -5.34 12.81
C ILE A 149 9.61 -6.76 13.32
N ASN A 150 8.81 -7.65 12.80
CA ASN A 150 8.78 -9.05 13.18
C ASN A 150 8.90 -9.91 11.93
N ASP A 151 9.31 -11.16 12.10
CA ASP A 151 9.22 -12.14 11.04
C ASP A 151 7.78 -12.64 10.86
N VAL A 152 7.37 -12.84 9.62
CA VAL A 152 6.17 -13.63 9.32
C VAL A 152 6.48 -15.09 9.63
N ASN A 153 6.09 -15.55 10.83
CA ASN A 153 6.13 -16.96 11.19
C ASN A 153 4.72 -17.55 11.07
N ALA A 154 4.52 -18.46 10.12
CA ALA A 154 3.25 -19.16 9.91
C ALA A 154 2.90 -20.16 11.02
N LEU A 155 3.79 -20.39 12.00
CA LEU A 155 3.69 -21.49 12.97
C LEU A 155 3.53 -21.05 14.44
N GLU A 156 3.77 -19.78 14.77
CA GLU A 156 3.79 -19.32 16.17
C GLU A 156 2.91 -18.09 16.34
N ASN A 157 1.90 -18.19 17.21
CA ASN A 157 1.08 -17.06 17.69
C ASN A 157 1.90 -16.02 18.52
N GLN A 158 3.23 -16.10 18.49
CA GLN A 158 4.18 -15.21 19.14
C GLN A 158 5.33 -14.92 18.17
N SER A 159 5.16 -13.96 17.27
CA SER A 159 6.26 -13.51 16.41
C SER A 159 7.35 -12.84 17.26
N LYS A 160 8.57 -13.36 17.27
CA LYS A 160 9.73 -12.69 17.87
C LYS A 160 9.97 -11.36 17.16
N SER A 161 9.94 -10.26 17.92
CA SER A 161 10.31 -8.94 17.38
C SER A 161 11.79 -8.91 17.05
N LEU A 162 12.13 -8.51 15.83
CA LEU A 162 13.50 -8.30 15.38
C LEU A 162 14.04 -6.95 15.86
N ILE A 163 13.17 -5.94 15.91
CA ILE A 163 13.49 -4.60 16.42
C ILE A 163 12.21 -3.87 16.82
N LYS A 164 12.33 -3.01 17.84
CA LYS A 164 11.31 -2.04 18.23
C LYS A 164 11.91 -0.63 18.25
N THR A 165 11.45 0.21 17.35
CA THR A 165 11.94 1.59 17.15
C THR A 165 11.00 2.59 17.81
N LYS A 166 11.54 3.51 18.62
CA LYS A 166 10.75 4.62 19.21
C LYS A 166 10.57 5.76 18.19
N ILE A 167 9.33 6.19 17.99
CA ILE A 167 8.98 7.26 17.04
C ILE A 167 8.87 8.62 17.73
N TYR A 168 8.31 8.68 18.93
CA TYR A 168 8.20 9.88 19.76
C TYR A 168 8.62 9.56 21.19
#